data_AF-A0AAW8D743-F1
#
_entry.id   AF-A0AAW8D743-F1
#
_cell.length_a   1.000
_cell.length_b   1.000
_cell.length_c   1.000
_cell.angle_alpha   90.00
_cell.angle_beta   90.00
_cell.angle_gamma   90.00
#
_symmetry.space_group_name_H-M   'P 1'
#
loop_
_entity.id
_entity.type
_entity.pdbx_description
1 polymer ?
#
loop_
_entity_poly.entity_id
_entity_poly.type
_entity_poly.pdbx_seq_one_letter_code
_entity_poly.pdbx_strand_id
1 'polypeptide(L)'
;MVTEAQRAYNRQYYLKNRDVFAERSKRRYSAKHTEIRAHRKERYSREDQLPRVILGRARQRAKMRGIEFSITLADIKIPKTCPVLGMPLERNTGEGKAAENSPSLDRTDPTKGYVPGNVQVISYKANCMKNNASIEGLLAFAEWVRQSYSSAVLEIREVAA
;
A
#
# COMPACT_ATOMS: atom_id res chain seq x y z
N MET A 1 -36.61 37.63 13.32
CA MET A 1 -36.65 36.94 12.00
C MET A 1 -35.88 37.81 11.00
N VAL A 2 -35.10 37.22 10.09
CA VAL A 2 -34.33 37.99 9.08
C VAL A 2 -35.30 38.55 8.03
N THR A 3 -35.26 39.87 7.81
CA THR A 3 -36.14 40.58 6.85
C THR A 3 -35.81 40.22 5.40
N GLU A 4 -36.75 40.41 4.48
CA GLU A 4 -36.53 40.16 3.04
C GLU A 4 -35.44 41.05 2.45
N ALA A 5 -35.38 42.32 2.87
CA ALA A 5 -34.30 43.23 2.48
C ALA A 5 -32.93 42.70 2.91
N GLN A 6 -32.81 42.14 4.11
CA GLN A 6 -31.58 41.55 4.60
C GLN A 6 -31.21 40.27 3.83
N ARG A 7 -32.19 39.45 3.44
CA ARG A 7 -31.95 38.25 2.60
C ARG A 7 -31.46 38.63 1.20
N ALA A 8 -32.05 39.66 0.59
CA ALA A 8 -31.66 40.17 -0.72
C ALA A 8 -30.24 40.76 -0.71
N TYR A 9 -29.93 41.57 0.30
CA TYR A 9 -28.59 42.10 0.53
C TYR A 9 -27.55 40.98 0.69
N ASN A 10 -27.82 40.00 1.56
CA ASN A 10 -26.93 38.86 1.78
C ASN A 10 -26.71 38.08 0.47
N ARG A 11 -27.77 37.86 -0.33
CA ARG A 11 -27.67 37.17 -1.62
C ARG A 11 -26.78 37.92 -2.61
N GLN A 12 -26.96 39.23 -2.77
CA GLN A 12 -26.10 40.05 -3.63
C GLN A 12 -24.65 40.06 -3.14
N TYR A 13 -24.44 40.16 -1.83
CA TYR A 13 -23.11 40.08 -1.22
C TYR A 13 -22.42 38.74 -1.51
N TYR A 14 -23.13 37.62 -1.40
CA TYR A 14 -22.60 36.29 -1.73
C TYR A 14 -22.27 36.15 -3.21
N LEU A 15 -23.13 36.62 -4.11
CA LEU A 15 -22.89 36.56 -5.55
C LEU A 15 -21.67 37.40 -5.96
N LYS A 16 -21.54 38.62 -5.42
CA LYS A 16 -20.42 39.51 -5.70
C LYS A 16 -19.08 38.97 -5.19
N ASN A 17 -19.09 38.20 -4.11
CA ASN A 17 -17.87 37.69 -3.47
C ASN A 17 -17.65 36.18 -3.69
N ARG A 18 -18.42 35.54 -4.58
CA ARG A 18 -18.42 34.07 -4.78
C ARG A 18 -17.03 33.51 -5.01
N ASP A 19 -16.27 34.12 -5.92
CA ASP A 19 -14.96 33.60 -6.32
C ASP A 19 -13.92 33.80 -5.20
N VAL A 20 -14.04 34.88 -4.43
CA VAL A 20 -13.22 35.13 -3.22
C VAL A 20 -13.52 34.07 -2.15
N PHE A 21 -14.79 33.72 -1.93
CA PHE A 21 -15.15 32.65 -1.00
C PHE A 21 -14.69 31.28 -1.49
N ALA A 22 -14.78 31.00 -2.78
CA ALA A 22 -14.27 29.77 -3.38
C ALA A 22 -12.75 29.66 -3.22
N GLU A 23 -12.02 30.74 -3.49
CA GLU A 23 -10.55 30.79 -3.34
C GLU A 23 -10.13 30.65 -1.87
N ARG A 24 -10.81 31.33 -0.95
CA ARG A 24 -10.58 31.19 0.50
C ARG A 24 -10.92 29.78 0.99
N SER A 25 -11.93 29.12 0.41
CA SER A 25 -12.27 27.73 0.69
C SER A 25 -11.16 26.78 0.20
N LYS A 26 -10.69 26.96 -1.06
CA LYS A 26 -9.59 26.18 -1.64
C LYS A 26 -8.30 26.32 -0.84
N ARG A 27 -7.91 27.54 -0.43
CA ARG A 27 -6.72 27.78 0.39
C ARG A 27 -6.81 27.12 1.75
N ARG A 28 -7.96 27.23 2.43
CA ARG A 28 -8.20 26.52 3.72
C ARG A 28 -8.15 25.00 3.56
N TYR A 29 -8.76 24.48 2.50
CA TYR A 29 -8.72 23.05 2.18
C TYR A 29 -7.29 22.57 1.93
N SER A 30 -6.53 23.31 1.11
CA SER A 30 -5.13 23.06 0.79
C SER A 30 -4.24 23.07 2.03
N ALA A 31 -4.28 24.15 2.83
CA ALA A 31 -3.49 24.28 4.06
C ALA A 31 -3.79 23.16 5.07
N LYS A 32 -5.08 22.89 5.32
CA LYS A 32 -5.51 21.79 6.20
C LYS A 32 -5.05 20.42 5.67
N HIS A 33 -5.10 20.21 4.36
CA HIS A 33 -4.60 18.98 3.76
C HIS A 33 -3.08 18.86 3.89
N THR A 34 -2.33 19.95 3.74
CA THR A 34 -0.87 19.96 3.91
C THR A 34 -0.46 19.58 5.34
N GLU A 35 -1.14 20.12 6.36
CA GLU A 35 -0.90 19.76 7.76
C GLU A 35 -1.26 18.30 8.07
N ILE A 36 -2.43 17.84 7.62
CA ILE A 36 -2.84 16.44 7.76
C ILE A 36 -1.82 15.51 7.08
N ARG A 37 -1.33 15.88 5.89
CA ARG A 37 -0.30 15.13 5.16
C ARG A 37 1.01 15.07 5.93
N ALA A 38 1.47 16.18 6.49
CA ALA A 38 2.69 16.25 7.29
C ALA A 38 2.59 15.35 8.53
N HIS A 39 1.51 15.45 9.30
CA HIS A 39 1.27 14.59 10.47
C HIS A 39 1.13 13.12 10.10
N ARG A 40 0.50 12.82 8.96
CA ARG A 40 0.39 11.46 8.43
C ARG A 40 1.79 10.92 8.11
N LYS A 41 2.62 11.68 7.39
CA LYS A 41 3.99 11.31 7.04
C LYS A 41 4.85 11.03 8.28
N GLU A 42 4.76 11.87 9.30
CA GLU A 42 5.48 11.72 10.57
C GLU A 42 5.02 10.49 11.38
N ARG A 43 3.71 10.28 11.53
CA ARG A 43 3.19 9.09 12.21
C ARG A 43 3.61 7.81 11.50
N TYR A 44 3.72 7.85 10.18
CA TYR A 44 4.12 6.72 9.38
C TYR A 44 5.64 6.54 9.24
N SER A 45 6.48 7.54 9.51
CA SER A 45 7.94 7.43 9.35
C SER A 45 8.62 6.60 10.44
N ARG A 46 7.94 6.36 11.57
CA ARG A 46 8.47 5.53 12.65
C ARG A 46 8.52 4.05 12.23
N GLU A 47 9.70 3.44 12.24
CA GLU A 47 9.90 2.03 11.86
C GLU A 47 8.95 1.07 12.59
N ASP A 48 8.72 1.31 13.89
CA ASP A 48 7.81 0.52 14.74
C ASP A 48 6.34 0.49 14.27
N GLN A 49 5.96 1.39 13.36
CA GLN A 49 4.60 1.48 12.85
C GLN A 49 4.37 0.58 11.64
N LEU A 50 5.42 0.17 10.91
CA LEU A 50 5.22 -0.64 9.70
C LEU A 50 4.57 -2.00 10.00
N PRO A 51 5.03 -2.80 10.98
CA PRO A 51 4.36 -4.05 11.34
C PRO A 51 2.89 -3.83 11.73
N ARG A 52 2.57 -2.75 12.45
CA ARG A 52 1.19 -2.40 12.84
C ARG A 52 0.31 -2.09 11.63
N VAL A 53 0.84 -1.35 10.66
CA VAL A 53 0.15 -1.03 9.40
C VAL A 53 -0.09 -2.29 8.59
N ILE A 54 0.91 -3.16 8.48
CA ILE A 54 0.80 -4.44 7.80
C ILE A 54 -0.27 -5.31 8.46
N LEU A 55 -0.24 -5.44 9.79
CA LEU A 55 -1.23 -6.22 10.56
C LEU A 55 -2.65 -5.71 10.32
N GLY A 56 -2.86 -4.39 10.40
CA GLY A 56 -4.16 -3.77 10.18
C GLY A 56 -4.71 -4.02 8.79
N ARG A 57 -3.86 -3.89 7.75
CA ARG A 57 -4.22 -4.20 6.36
C ARG A 57 -4.54 -5.69 6.17
N ALA A 58 -3.75 -6.58 6.77
CA ALA A 58 -3.99 -8.02 6.70
C ALA A 58 -5.33 -8.40 7.35
N ARG A 59 -5.63 -7.82 8.51
CA ARG A 59 -6.92 -8.00 9.22
C ARG A 59 -8.10 -7.57 8.35
N GLN A 60 -7.99 -6.42 7.68
CA GLN A 60 -9.02 -5.96 6.76
C GLN A 60 -9.23 -6.93 5.60
N ARG A 61 -8.13 -7.41 4.97
CA ARG A 61 -8.21 -8.40 3.89
C ARG A 61 -8.83 -9.73 4.35
N ALA A 62 -8.48 -10.18 5.54
CA ALA A 62 -9.03 -11.39 6.13
C ALA A 62 -10.55 -11.28 6.32
N LYS A 63 -11.01 -10.16 6.89
CA LYS A 63 -12.43 -9.85 7.08
C LYS A 63 -13.18 -9.82 5.74
N MET A 64 -12.63 -9.16 4.72
CA MET A 64 -13.29 -9.07 3.41
C MET A 64 -13.41 -10.43 2.71
N ARG A 65 -12.46 -11.34 2.95
CA ARG A 65 -12.43 -12.67 2.32
C ARG A 65 -13.05 -13.76 3.18
N GLY A 66 -13.50 -13.45 4.40
CA GLY A 66 -14.04 -14.43 5.34
C GLY A 66 -13.03 -15.52 5.74
N ILE A 67 -11.73 -15.20 5.80
CA ILE A 67 -10.68 -16.16 6.16
C ILE A 67 -10.18 -15.95 7.59
N GLU A 68 -9.65 -17.03 8.17
CA GLU A 68 -9.10 -17.02 9.52
C GLU A 68 -7.98 -15.98 9.70
N PHE A 69 -7.95 -15.37 10.89
CA PHE A 69 -6.95 -14.38 11.28
C PHE A 69 -6.60 -14.54 12.77
N SER A 70 -5.40 -15.02 13.06
CA SER A 70 -4.89 -15.22 14.43
C SER A 70 -3.47 -14.70 14.65
N ILE A 71 -2.79 -14.19 13.61
CA ILE A 71 -1.48 -13.56 13.76
C ILE A 71 -1.51 -12.30 14.63
N THR A 72 -0.37 -12.05 15.28
CA THR A 72 -0.08 -10.89 16.11
C THR A 72 1.07 -10.07 15.50
N LEU A 73 1.52 -9.02 16.20
CA LEU A 73 2.70 -8.26 15.76
C LEU A 73 3.97 -9.12 15.80
N ALA A 74 4.07 -10.10 16.69
CA ALA A 74 5.25 -10.97 16.83
C ALA A 74 5.48 -11.86 15.60
N ASP A 75 4.41 -12.15 14.86
CA ASP A 75 4.45 -12.97 13.65
C ASP A 75 4.91 -12.18 12.41
N ILE A 76 4.95 -10.85 12.47
CA ILE A 76 5.33 -10.00 11.34
C ILE A 76 6.82 -9.68 11.41
N LYS A 77 7.62 -10.54 10.79
CA LYS A 77 9.07 -10.34 10.63
C LYS A 77 9.35 -9.71 9.28
N ILE A 78 9.91 -8.50 9.27
CA ILE A 78 10.22 -7.75 8.04
C ILE A 78 11.71 -7.90 7.75
N PRO A 79 12.12 -8.69 6.74
CA PRO A 79 13.53 -8.82 6.39
C PRO A 79 14.01 -7.53 5.69
N LYS A 80 15.33 -7.29 5.70
CA LYS A 80 15.94 -6.18 4.94
C LYS A 80 15.85 -6.40 3.42
N THR A 81 15.79 -7.66 2.99
CA THR A 81 15.81 -8.07 1.60
C THR A 81 14.65 -9.02 1.33
N CYS A 82 14.02 -8.91 0.16
CA CYS A 82 12.94 -9.78 -0.27
C CYS A 82 13.47 -11.22 -0.43
N PRO A 83 12.92 -12.21 0.28
CA PRO A 83 13.42 -13.59 0.22
C PRO A 83 13.14 -14.27 -1.13
N VAL A 84 12.23 -13.72 -1.95
CA VAL A 84 11.86 -14.30 -3.26
C VAL A 84 12.68 -13.69 -4.41
N LEU A 85 12.89 -12.37 -4.40
CA LEU A 85 13.49 -11.64 -5.54
C LEU A 85 14.83 -10.98 -5.21
N GLY A 86 15.34 -11.08 -3.99
CA GLY A 86 16.66 -10.54 -3.60
C GLY A 86 16.77 -9.02 -3.54
N MET A 87 15.70 -8.27 -3.84
CA MET A 87 15.72 -6.79 -3.78
C MET A 87 15.58 -6.26 -2.33
N PRO A 88 16.23 -5.14 -1.99
CA PRO A 88 16.03 -4.47 -0.70
C PRO A 88 14.56 -4.12 -0.47
N LEU A 89 14.05 -4.35 0.73
CA LEU A 89 12.69 -3.99 1.09
C LEU A 89 12.65 -2.59 1.71
N GLU A 90 11.94 -1.68 1.06
CA GLU A 90 11.87 -0.29 1.50
C GLU A 90 10.43 0.18 1.61
N ARG A 91 10.16 0.85 2.73
CA ARG A 91 8.85 1.42 2.95
C ARG A 91 8.70 2.74 2.21
N ASN A 92 7.96 2.72 1.12
CA ASN A 92 7.59 3.94 0.42
C ASN A 92 6.56 4.74 1.24
N THR A 93 6.97 5.89 1.77
CA THR A 93 6.14 6.77 2.63
C THR A 93 5.48 7.92 1.86
N GLY A 94 5.62 7.96 0.53
CA GLY A 94 5.06 9.00 -0.34
C GLY A 94 3.56 8.84 -0.63
N GLU A 95 2.98 9.86 -1.27
CA GLU A 95 1.63 9.76 -1.85
C GLU A 95 1.70 8.92 -3.13
N GLY A 96 1.15 7.71 -3.10
CA GLY A 96 1.19 6.83 -4.27
C GLY A 96 0.81 5.39 -3.97
N LYS A 97 0.80 4.57 -5.03
CA LYS A 97 0.66 3.11 -4.94
C LYS A 97 1.91 2.52 -4.26
N ALA A 98 1.79 1.31 -3.73
CA ALA A 98 2.97 0.57 -3.25
C ALA A 98 3.98 0.43 -4.39
N ALA A 99 5.24 0.82 -4.16
CA ALA A 99 6.31 0.55 -5.12
C ALA A 99 6.69 -0.94 -5.09
N GLU A 100 7.38 -1.40 -6.11
CA GLU A 100 7.75 -2.81 -6.31
C GLU A 100 8.44 -3.44 -5.11
N ASN A 101 9.34 -2.70 -4.46
CA ASN A 101 10.13 -3.12 -3.31
C ASN A 101 9.42 -2.90 -1.96
N SER A 102 8.16 -2.49 -1.96
CA SER A 102 7.41 -2.26 -0.72
C SER A 102 7.15 -3.56 0.03
N PRO A 103 7.36 -3.62 1.36
CA PRO A 103 7.03 -4.79 2.17
C PRO A 103 5.53 -5.14 2.09
N SER A 104 5.24 -6.40 1.75
CA SER A 104 3.89 -6.95 1.66
C SER A 104 3.79 -8.25 2.46
N LEU A 105 2.75 -8.37 3.29
CA LEU A 105 2.46 -9.61 4.00
C LEU A 105 1.71 -10.58 3.09
N ASP A 106 2.36 -11.70 2.82
CA ASP A 106 1.89 -12.82 2.02
C ASP A 106 1.53 -14.02 2.92
N ARG A 107 0.62 -14.87 2.42
CA ARG A 107 0.31 -16.17 3.02
C ARG A 107 1.09 -17.24 2.27
N THR A 108 1.99 -17.95 2.94
CA THR A 108 2.84 -18.97 2.32
C THR A 108 2.00 -20.02 1.62
N ASP A 109 1.01 -20.56 2.33
CA ASP A 109 -0.06 -21.39 1.78
C ASP A 109 -1.31 -20.53 1.56
N PRO A 110 -1.74 -20.31 0.30
CA PRO A 110 -2.90 -19.47 -0.01
C PRO A 110 -4.24 -20.10 0.40
N THR A 111 -4.27 -21.41 0.69
CA THR A 111 -5.48 -22.14 1.13
C THR A 111 -5.81 -21.89 2.60
N LYS A 112 -4.80 -21.47 3.39
CA LYS A 112 -4.94 -21.18 4.82
C LYS A 112 -5.18 -19.69 5.09
N GLY A 113 -5.63 -19.37 6.31
CA GLY A 113 -5.80 -17.99 6.78
C GLY A 113 -4.48 -17.28 7.11
N TYR A 114 -4.60 -16.10 7.71
CA TYR A 114 -3.47 -15.41 8.35
C TYR A 114 -3.27 -15.98 9.75
N VAL A 115 -2.58 -17.11 9.83
CA VAL A 115 -2.29 -17.83 11.08
C VAL A 115 -0.77 -17.89 11.35
N PRO A 116 -0.33 -18.02 12.62
CA PRO A 116 1.08 -18.20 12.94
C PRO A 116 1.70 -19.33 12.11
N GLY A 117 2.89 -19.10 11.57
CA GLY A 117 3.58 -20.04 10.68
C GLY A 117 3.10 -20.06 9.22
N ASN A 118 2.00 -19.40 8.88
CA ASN A 118 1.51 -19.27 7.50
C ASN A 118 1.64 -17.84 6.94
N VAL A 119 2.59 -17.06 7.43
CA VAL A 119 2.80 -15.69 6.97
C VAL A 119 4.27 -15.38 6.74
N GLN A 120 4.53 -14.55 5.74
CA GLN A 120 5.86 -14.05 5.42
C GLN A 120 5.76 -12.64 4.86
N VAL A 121 6.84 -11.87 4.98
CA VAL A 121 6.95 -10.54 4.36
C VAL A 121 7.85 -10.64 3.13
N ILE A 122 7.28 -10.34 1.97
CA ILE A 122 7.96 -10.32 0.66
C ILE A 122 7.76 -8.96 -0.01
N SER A 123 8.43 -8.71 -1.13
CA SER A 123 8.20 -7.48 -1.89
C SER A 123 6.82 -7.47 -2.54
N TYR A 124 6.24 -6.28 -2.73
CA TYR A 124 4.97 -6.13 -3.44
C TYR A 124 5.02 -6.77 -4.83
N LYS A 125 6.14 -6.62 -5.55
CA LYS A 125 6.38 -7.30 -6.83
C LYS A 125 6.29 -8.81 -6.72
N ALA A 126 6.98 -9.43 -5.76
CA ALA A 126 6.93 -10.87 -5.55
C ALA A 126 5.50 -11.34 -5.22
N ASN A 127 4.79 -10.61 -4.38
CA ASN A 127 3.40 -10.89 -4.04
C ASN A 127 2.47 -10.76 -5.26
N CYS A 128 2.72 -9.79 -6.14
CA CYS A 128 1.99 -9.64 -7.40
C CYS A 128 2.30 -10.75 -8.40
N MET A 129 3.54 -11.25 -8.46
CA MET A 129 3.90 -12.41 -9.29
C MET A 129 3.21 -13.68 -8.78
N LYS A 130 3.14 -13.87 -7.46
CA LYS A 130 2.44 -15.00 -6.83
C LYS A 130 0.93 -14.94 -7.04
N ASN A 131 0.34 -13.75 -6.87
CA ASN A 131 -1.09 -13.47 -7.04
C ASN A 131 -2.01 -14.57 -6.46
N ASN A 132 -3.00 -15.01 -7.23
CA ASN A 132 -3.94 -16.09 -6.95
C ASN A 132 -3.54 -17.41 -7.65
N ALA A 133 -2.28 -17.54 -8.08
CA ALA A 133 -1.82 -18.75 -8.73
C ALA A 133 -1.76 -19.93 -7.75
N SER A 134 -2.06 -21.14 -8.25
CA SER A 134 -1.78 -22.38 -7.52
C SER A 134 -0.27 -22.68 -7.55
N ILE A 135 0.18 -23.59 -6.67
CA ILE A 135 1.59 -24.00 -6.64
C ILE A 135 1.97 -24.64 -7.99
N GLU A 136 1.09 -25.48 -8.53
CA GLU A 136 1.27 -26.13 -9.82
C GLU A 136 1.38 -25.10 -10.95
N GLY A 137 0.52 -24.07 -10.92
CA GLY A 137 0.58 -22.96 -11.88
C GLY A 137 1.88 -22.16 -11.78
N LEU A 138 2.38 -21.92 -10.57
CA LEU A 138 3.65 -21.23 -10.35
C LEU A 138 4.84 -22.05 -10.85
N LEU A 139 4.84 -23.36 -10.63
CA LEU A 139 5.89 -24.26 -11.12
C LEU A 139 5.88 -24.34 -12.65
N ALA A 140 4.70 -24.50 -13.25
CA ALA A 140 4.55 -24.50 -14.71
C ALA A 140 5.01 -23.17 -15.33
N PHE A 141 4.65 -22.04 -14.72
CA PHE A 141 5.11 -20.72 -15.15
C PHE A 141 6.63 -20.57 -15.05
N ALA A 142 7.23 -20.99 -13.92
CA ALA A 142 8.67 -20.92 -13.72
C ALA A 142 9.43 -21.77 -14.75
N GLU A 143 8.93 -22.97 -15.05
CA GLU A 143 9.53 -23.85 -16.04
C GLU A 143 9.41 -23.28 -17.46
N TRP A 144 8.24 -22.72 -17.81
CA TRP A 144 8.05 -22.02 -19.08
C TRP A 144 9.01 -20.83 -19.24
N VAL A 145 9.20 -20.01 -18.19
CA VAL A 145 10.17 -18.90 -18.18
C VAL A 145 11.59 -19.43 -18.40
N ARG A 146 11.98 -20.48 -17.68
CA ARG A 146 13.31 -21.10 -17.79
C ARG A 146 13.59 -21.58 -19.22
N GLN A 147 12.63 -22.26 -19.85
CA GLN A 147 12.77 -22.78 -21.21
C GLN A 147 12.76 -21.66 -22.26
N SER A 148 11.87 -20.67 -22.12
CA SER A 148 11.69 -19.61 -23.10
C SER A 148 12.84 -18.59 -23.13
N TYR A 149 13.51 -18.41 -21.98
CA TYR A 149 14.54 -17.38 -21.80
C TYR A 149 15.91 -17.95 -21.42
N SER A 150 16.16 -19.25 -21.66
CA SER A 150 17.39 -19.95 -21.25
C SER A 150 18.68 -19.27 -21.74
N SER A 151 18.66 -18.59 -22.89
CA SER A 151 19.80 -17.83 -23.43
C SER A 151 19.98 -16.47 -22.73
N ALA A 152 18.90 -15.79 -22.36
CA ALA A 152 18.94 -14.49 -21.66
C ALA A 152 19.36 -14.61 -20.18
N VAL A 153 19.16 -15.79 -19.56
CA VAL A 153 19.59 -16.06 -18.19
C VAL A 153 21.13 -16.13 -18.06
N LEU A 154 21.84 -16.48 -19.13
CA LEU A 154 23.31 -16.46 -19.16
C LEU A 154 23.87 -15.03 -19.20
N GLU A 155 23.29 -14.14 -20.01
CA GLU A 155 23.70 -12.73 -20.09
C GLU A 155 23.46 -11.96 -18.78
N ILE A 156 22.38 -12.23 -18.06
CA ILE A 156 22.10 -11.57 -16.76
C ILE A 156 23.13 -11.95 -15.69
N ARG A 157 23.71 -13.15 -15.76
CA ARG A 157 24.75 -13.59 -14.81
C ARG A 157 26.12 -12.98 -15.07
N GLU A 158 26.44 -12.66 -16.32
CA GLU A 158 27.71 -12.01 -16.69
C GLU A 158 27.74 -10.50 -16.36
N VAL A 159 26.58 -9.82 -16.33
CA VAL A 159 26.49 -8.39 -15.99
C VAL A 159 26.43 -8.15 -14.46
N ALA A 160 26.11 -9.18 -13.68
CA ALA A 160 26.00 -9.09 -12.22
C ALA A 160 27.21 -9.68 -11.46
N ALA A 161 28.25 -10.13 -12.17
CA ALA A 161 29.54 -10.60 -11.63
C ALA A 161 30.61 -9.50 -11.74
#